data_AF-A0A7C3A1D1-F1
#
_entry.id   AF-A0A7C3A1D1-F1
#
_cell.length_a   1.000
_cell.length_b   1.000
_cell.length_c   1.000
_cell.angle_alpha   90.00
_cell.angle_beta   90.00
_cell.angle_gamma   90.00
#
_symmetry.space_group_name_H-M   'P 1'
#
loop_
_entity.id
_entity.type
_entity.pdbx_description
1 polymer ?
#
loop_
_entity_poly.entity_id
_entity_poly.type
_entity_poly.pdbx_seq_one_letter_code
_entity_poly.pdbx_strand_id
1 'polypeptide(L)'
;MELIDLASRGWALRYLREARAELRLAKEEPSLSLMFSLEAARKAQACIYHCLGSAQALEMLVLDAVMEHKTPSDKVIRLLMATEQLIHAISGTEDPREAYRLASGAVELAARVVREVLGRGEGER
;
A
#
# COMPACT_ATOMS: atom_id res chain seq x y z
N MET A 1 23.71 10.79 -0.31
CA MET A 1 22.68 9.74 -0.28
C MET A 1 22.80 9.06 1.07
N GLU A 2 21.97 9.44 2.03
CA GLU A 2 22.03 8.89 3.39
C GLU A 2 21.58 7.42 3.38
N LEU A 3 22.21 6.59 4.22
CA LEU A 3 21.87 5.17 4.38
C LEU A 3 20.39 4.93 4.69
N ILE A 4 19.73 5.90 5.32
CA ILE A 4 18.30 5.89 5.64
C ILE A 4 17.43 5.84 4.37
N ASP A 5 17.82 6.54 3.31
CA ASP A 5 17.09 6.59 2.04
C ASP A 5 17.17 5.25 1.28
N LEU A 6 18.36 4.63 1.27
CA LEU A 6 18.55 3.32 0.64
C LEU A 6 17.81 2.20 1.38
N ALA A 7 17.78 2.23 2.71
CA ALA A 7 17.04 1.25 3.50
C ALA A 7 15.53 1.36 3.24
N SER A 8 14.96 2.57 3.27
CA SER A 8 13.55 2.80 2.97
C SER A 8 13.18 2.36 1.55
N ARG A 9 14.04 2.65 0.56
CA ARG A 9 13.87 2.15 -0.82
C ARG A 9 13.85 0.62 -0.89
N GLY A 10 14.76 -0.05 -0.19
CA GLY A 10 14.82 -1.51 -0.12
C GLY A 10 13.55 -2.12 0.49
N TRP A 11 13.06 -1.54 1.58
CA TRP A 11 11.80 -1.94 2.22
C TRP A 11 10.60 -1.74 1.30
N ALA A 12 10.50 -0.59 0.63
CA ALA A 12 9.41 -0.34 -0.31
C ALA A 12 9.34 -1.40 -1.42
N LEU A 13 10.47 -1.69 -2.08
CA LEU A 13 10.53 -2.71 -3.12
C LEU A 13 10.23 -4.11 -2.60
N ARG A 14 10.66 -4.44 -1.37
CA ARG A 14 10.32 -5.70 -0.70
C ARG A 14 8.81 -5.79 -0.48
N TYR A 15 8.19 -4.78 0.11
CA TYR A 15 6.76 -4.78 0.39
C TYR A 15 5.91 -4.85 -0.88
N LEU A 16 6.32 -4.20 -1.98
CA LEU A 16 5.63 -4.34 -3.27
C LEU A 16 5.67 -5.80 -3.78
N ARG A 17 6.83 -6.47 -3.69
CA ARG A 17 6.96 -7.88 -4.10
C ARG A 17 6.08 -8.80 -3.26
N GLU A 18 6.07 -8.60 -1.95
CA GLU A 18 5.23 -9.38 -1.06
C GLU A 18 3.73 -9.10 -1.30
N ALA A 19 3.32 -7.85 -1.46
CA ALA A 19 1.93 -7.49 -1.77
C ALA A 19 1.44 -8.18 -3.05
N ARG A 20 2.29 -8.26 -4.08
CA ARG A 20 2.01 -9.04 -5.30
C ARG A 20 1.94 -10.55 -5.05
N ALA A 21 2.71 -11.08 -4.10
CA ALA A 21 2.66 -12.50 -3.75
C ALA A 21 1.35 -12.84 -3.02
N GLU A 22 0.96 -12.03 -2.02
CA GLU A 22 -0.32 -12.19 -1.33
C GLU A 22 -1.50 -12.06 -2.29
N LEU A 23 -1.45 -11.12 -3.23
CA LEU A 23 -2.51 -10.98 -4.23
C LEU A 23 -2.61 -12.21 -5.16
N ARG A 24 -1.49 -12.89 -5.47
CA ARG A 24 -1.54 -14.16 -6.19
C ARG A 24 -2.21 -15.25 -5.35
N LEU A 25 -1.84 -15.37 -4.08
CA LEU A 25 -2.45 -16.31 -3.15
C LEU A 25 -3.95 -16.06 -2.99
N ALA A 26 -4.40 -14.81 -2.93
CA ALA A 26 -5.81 -14.47 -2.88
C ALA A 26 -6.60 -15.00 -4.08
N LYS A 27 -5.96 -15.05 -5.26
CA LYS A 27 -6.57 -15.61 -6.48
C LYS A 27 -6.54 -17.14 -6.50
N GLU A 28 -5.47 -17.73 -6.00
CA GLU A 28 -5.20 -19.17 -6.05
C GLU A 28 -5.93 -19.95 -4.94
N GLU A 29 -6.19 -19.30 -3.80
CA GLU A 29 -6.82 -19.89 -2.61
C GLU A 29 -8.15 -19.19 -2.27
N PRO A 30 -9.28 -19.55 -2.92
CA PRO A 30 -10.56 -18.87 -2.73
C PRO A 30 -11.07 -18.83 -1.28
N SER A 31 -10.78 -19.86 -0.48
CA SER A 31 -11.20 -19.96 0.92
C SER A 31 -10.46 -18.96 1.84
N LEU A 32 -9.28 -18.50 1.42
CA LEU A 32 -8.45 -17.54 2.16
C LEU A 32 -8.34 -16.19 1.44
N SER A 33 -9.08 -16.00 0.34
CA SER A 33 -9.01 -14.81 -0.51
C SER A 33 -9.24 -13.51 0.26
N LEU A 34 -10.16 -13.47 1.23
CA LEU A 34 -10.38 -12.30 2.08
C LEU A 34 -9.11 -11.93 2.88
N MET A 35 -8.51 -12.93 3.53
CA MET A 35 -7.31 -12.75 4.36
C MET A 35 -6.10 -12.31 3.51
N PHE A 36 -5.85 -12.99 2.39
CA PHE A 36 -4.75 -12.64 1.50
C PHE A 36 -4.96 -11.29 0.79
N SER A 37 -6.19 -10.93 0.44
CA SER A 37 -6.51 -9.61 -0.12
C SER A 37 -6.20 -8.50 0.87
N LEU A 38 -6.58 -8.69 2.14
CA LEU A 38 -6.30 -7.73 3.19
C LEU A 38 -4.79 -7.59 3.45
N GLU A 39 -4.05 -8.70 3.47
CA GLU A 39 -2.60 -8.68 3.65
C GLU A 39 -1.88 -8.03 2.46
N ALA A 40 -2.33 -8.29 1.23
CA ALA A 40 -1.84 -7.61 0.04
C ALA A 40 -1.99 -6.09 0.14
N ALA A 41 -3.16 -5.61 0.61
CA ALA A 41 -3.42 -4.19 0.77
C ALA A 41 -2.56 -3.54 1.87
N ARG A 42 -2.40 -4.20 3.03
CA ARG A 42 -1.51 -3.70 4.11
C ARG A 42 -0.06 -3.59 3.65
N LYS A 43 0.45 -4.59 2.93
CA LYS A 43 1.80 -4.55 2.38
C LYS A 43 1.94 -3.47 1.30
N ALA A 44 0.90 -3.24 0.49
CA ALA A 44 0.89 -2.14 -0.47
C ALA A 44 0.97 -0.77 0.23
N GLN A 45 0.28 -0.58 1.35
CA GLN A 45 0.38 0.63 2.16
C GLN A 45 1.77 0.82 2.75
N ALA A 46 2.35 -0.23 3.37
CA ALA A 46 3.71 -0.17 3.89
C ALA A 46 4.73 0.21 2.79
N CYS A 47 4.55 -0.31 1.57
CA CYS A 47 5.34 0.08 0.41
C CYS A 47 5.24 1.59 0.13
N ILE A 48 4.03 2.15 0.12
CA ILE A 48 3.80 3.58 -0.14
C ILE A 48 4.47 4.43 0.95
N TYR A 49 4.34 4.03 2.21
CA TYR A 49 4.91 4.76 3.34
C TYR A 49 6.45 4.79 3.26
N HIS A 50 7.08 3.65 2.99
CA HIS A 50 8.53 3.59 2.80
C HIS A 50 9.02 4.30 1.52
N CYS A 51 8.20 4.41 0.47
CA CYS A 51 8.56 5.21 -0.70
C CYS A 51 8.61 6.70 -0.40
N LEU A 52 7.66 7.19 0.41
CA LEU A 52 7.45 8.62 0.61
C LEU A 52 8.27 9.20 1.77
N GLY A 53 8.97 8.36 2.53
CA GLY A 53 9.92 8.79 3.56
C GLY A 53 9.94 7.86 4.77
N SER A 54 9.85 8.45 5.96
CA SER A 54 9.76 7.69 7.22
C SER A 54 8.37 7.11 7.39
N ALA A 55 8.25 5.78 7.36
CA ALA A 55 6.97 5.11 7.49
C ALA A 55 6.26 5.43 8.82
N GLN A 56 7.01 5.49 9.94
CA GLN A 56 6.45 5.84 11.24
C GLN A 56 5.90 7.28 11.27
N ALA A 57 6.58 8.22 10.60
CA ALA A 57 6.10 9.60 10.55
C ALA A 57 4.81 9.72 9.74
N LEU A 58 4.70 8.97 8.64
CA LEU A 58 3.51 8.96 7.80
C LEU A 58 2.33 8.26 8.47
N GLU A 59 2.56 7.18 9.22
CA GLU A 59 1.53 6.54 10.06
C GLU A 59 0.91 7.52 11.05
N MET A 60 1.74 8.25 11.79
CA MET A 60 1.26 9.27 12.74
C MET A 60 0.47 10.37 12.04
N LEU A 61 0.96 10.84 10.89
CA LEU A 61 0.28 11.87 10.11
C LEU A 61 -1.11 11.40 9.63
N VAL A 62 -1.23 10.15 9.19
CA VAL A 62 -2.52 9.59 8.74
C VAL A 62 -3.47 9.44 9.91
N LEU A 63 -2.99 8.98 11.07
CA LEU A 63 -3.80 8.88 12.28
C LEU A 63 -4.38 10.25 12.67
N ASP A 64 -3.53 11.28 12.73
CA ASP A 64 -3.95 12.65 13.04
C ASP A 64 -4.98 13.17 12.03
N ALA A 65 -4.76 12.94 10.74
CA ALA A 65 -5.68 13.37 9.68
C ALA A 65 -7.06 12.66 9.77
N VAL A 66 -7.07 11.39 10.16
CA VAL A 66 -8.33 10.64 10.40
C VAL A 66 -9.07 11.20 11.61
N MET A 67 -8.35 11.53 12.70
CA MET A 67 -8.95 12.11 13.91
C MET A 67 -9.48 13.52 13.71
N GLU A 68 -8.82 14.35 12.90
CA GLU A 68 -9.23 15.74 12.69
C GLU A 68 -10.47 15.92 11.81
N HIS A 69 -10.96 14.87 11.14
CA HIS A 69 -12.11 14.90 10.22
C HIS A 69 -12.06 15.98 9.12
N LYS A 70 -10.88 16.55 8.85
CA LYS A 70 -10.68 17.56 7.81
C LYS A 70 -10.27 16.90 6.51
N THR A 71 -10.77 17.42 5.39
CA THR A 71 -10.27 17.04 4.07
C THR A 71 -8.84 17.57 3.90
N PRO A 72 -7.83 16.73 3.69
CA PRO A 72 -6.46 17.22 3.54
C PRO A 72 -6.34 18.06 2.27
N SER A 73 -5.69 19.23 2.37
CA SER A 73 -5.35 20.05 1.21
C SER A 73 -4.17 19.46 0.42
N ASP A 74 -3.32 18.69 1.09
CA ASP A 74 -2.16 18.05 0.49
C ASP A 74 -2.54 16.79 -0.31
N LYS A 75 -1.89 16.58 -1.47
CA LYS A 75 -2.18 15.44 -2.36
C LYS A 75 -1.59 14.13 -1.84
N VAL A 76 -0.46 14.17 -1.16
CA VAL A 76 0.18 13.00 -0.54
C VAL A 76 -0.67 12.53 0.62
N ILE A 77 -1.12 13.43 1.51
CA ILE A 77 -2.00 13.04 2.62
C ILE A 77 -3.30 12.41 2.10
N ARG A 78 -3.90 12.97 1.04
CA ARG A 78 -5.08 12.37 0.40
C ARG A 78 -4.82 10.97 -0.15
N LEU A 79 -3.65 10.73 -0.75
CA LEU A 79 -3.25 9.41 -1.23
C LEU A 79 -3.14 8.40 -0.07
N LEU A 80 -2.51 8.79 1.03
CA LEU A 80 -2.34 7.94 2.20
C LEU A 80 -3.69 7.59 2.83
N MET A 81 -4.58 8.59 3.00
CA MET A 81 -5.94 8.36 3.50
C MET A 81 -6.78 7.48 2.56
N ALA A 82 -6.68 7.67 1.25
CA ALA A 82 -7.38 6.81 0.29
C ALA A 82 -6.93 5.36 0.39
N THR A 83 -5.64 5.12 0.67
CA THR A 83 -5.10 3.78 0.89
C THR A 83 -5.63 3.16 2.18
N GLU A 84 -5.69 3.93 3.27
CA GLU A 84 -6.30 3.50 4.54
C GLU A 84 -7.79 3.14 4.36
N GLN A 85 -8.54 3.97 3.64
CA GLN A 85 -9.96 3.72 3.34
C GLN A 85 -10.16 2.43 2.53
N LEU A 86 -9.25 2.11 1.59
CA LEU A 86 -9.29 0.83 0.87
C LEU A 86 -9.09 -0.36 1.82
N ILE A 87 -8.15 -0.27 2.76
CA ILE A 87 -7.92 -1.32 3.76
C ILE A 87 -9.13 -1.51 4.67
N HIS A 88 -9.76 -0.42 5.11
CA HIS A 88 -11.01 -0.50 5.87
C HIS A 88 -12.15 -1.12 5.06
N ALA A 89 -12.31 -0.76 3.78
CA ALA A 89 -13.32 -1.35 2.91
C ALA A 89 -13.10 -2.86 2.70
N ILE A 90 -11.85 -3.30 2.53
CA ILE A 90 -11.49 -4.72 2.45
C ILE A 90 -11.78 -5.45 3.75
N SER A 91 -11.51 -4.82 4.90
CA SER A 91 -11.76 -5.41 6.22
C SER A 91 -13.25 -5.56 6.53
N GLY A 92 -14.10 -4.70 5.95
CA GLY A 92 -15.54 -4.67 6.19
C GLY A 92 -16.37 -5.47 5.17
N THR A 93 -15.78 -6.01 4.11
CA THR A 93 -16.51 -6.81 3.11
C THR A 93 -16.42 -8.29 3.41
N GLU A 94 -17.51 -9.01 3.18
CA GLU A 94 -17.56 -10.48 3.21
C GLU A 94 -17.43 -11.09 1.81
N ASP A 95 -17.44 -10.27 0.74
CA ASP A 95 -17.31 -10.74 -0.64
C ASP A 95 -15.81 -10.87 -1.03
N PRO A 96 -15.31 -12.10 -1.25
CA PRO A 96 -13.92 -12.33 -1.62
C PRO A 96 -13.54 -11.68 -2.97
N ARG A 97 -14.48 -11.53 -3.91
CA ARG A 97 -14.22 -10.90 -5.21
C ARG A 97 -14.04 -9.41 -5.07
N GLU A 98 -14.86 -8.78 -4.24
CA GLU A 98 -14.74 -7.35 -3.95
C GLU A 98 -13.45 -7.04 -3.19
N ALA A 99 -13.12 -7.85 -2.16
CA ALA A 99 -11.86 -7.74 -1.45
C ALA A 99 -10.65 -7.84 -2.39
N TYR A 100 -10.65 -8.84 -3.29
CA TYR A 100 -9.60 -9.03 -4.28
C TYR A 100 -9.46 -7.83 -5.23
N ARG A 101 -10.59 -7.28 -5.70
CA ARG A 101 -10.61 -6.12 -6.59
C ARG A 101 -10.02 -4.88 -5.91
N LEU A 102 -10.43 -4.60 -4.67
CA LEU A 102 -9.92 -3.49 -3.88
C LEU A 102 -8.42 -3.65 -3.58
N ALA A 103 -8.00 -4.86 -3.19
CA ALA A 103 -6.59 -5.16 -2.95
C ALA A 103 -5.73 -5.02 -4.21
N SER A 104 -6.23 -5.46 -5.37
CA SER A 104 -5.56 -5.26 -6.66
C SER A 104 -5.33 -3.78 -6.94
N GLY A 105 -6.34 -2.94 -6.71
CA GLY A 105 -6.20 -1.48 -6.83
C GLY A 105 -5.14 -0.88 -5.90
N ALA A 106 -5.07 -1.34 -4.64
CA ALA A 106 -4.03 -0.90 -3.70
C ALA A 106 -2.62 -1.30 -4.17
N VAL A 107 -2.43 -2.52 -4.67
CA VAL A 107 -1.14 -3.01 -5.19
C VAL A 107 -0.72 -2.24 -6.45
N GLU A 108 -1.65 -1.94 -7.35
CA GLU A 108 -1.40 -1.12 -8.54
C GLU A 108 -1.00 0.31 -8.18
N LEU A 109 -1.68 0.90 -7.18
CA LEU A 109 -1.35 2.21 -6.65
C LEU A 109 0.07 2.25 -6.08
N ALA A 110 0.43 1.27 -5.25
CA ALA A 110 1.77 1.16 -4.69
C ALA A 110 2.84 1.00 -5.80
N ALA A 111 2.56 0.17 -6.81
CA ALA A 111 3.45 0.03 -7.97
C ALA A 111 3.63 1.35 -8.72
N ARG A 112 2.56 2.14 -8.87
CA ARG A 112 2.64 3.47 -9.49
C ARG A 112 3.49 4.42 -8.64
N VAL A 113 3.25 4.49 -7.33
CA VAL A 113 4.05 5.34 -6.41
C VAL A 113 5.54 4.98 -6.50
N VAL A 114 5.89 3.70 -6.45
CA VAL A 114 7.27 3.22 -6.63
C VAL A 114 7.87 3.75 -7.93
N ARG A 115 7.15 3.64 -9.06
CA ARG A 115 7.65 4.11 -10.36
C ARG A 115 7.86 5.62 -10.41
N GLU A 116 6.96 6.40 -9.83
CA GLU A 116 7.03 7.87 -9.85
C GLU A 116 8.11 8.40 -8.89
N VAL A 117 8.26 7.78 -7.71
CA VAL A 117 9.16 8.27 -6.65
C VAL A 117 10.59 7.73 -6.82
N LEU A 118 10.74 6.44 -7.14
CA LEU A 118 12.06 5.78 -7.23
C LEU A 118 12.58 5.69 -8.67
N GLY A 119 11.81 6.18 -9.65
CA GLY A 119 12.07 6.02 -11.08
C GLY A 119 11.67 4.65 -11.62
N ARG A 120 11.66 4.49 -12.96
CA ARG A 120 11.60 3.15 -13.58
C ARG A 120 12.79 2.37 -13.03
N GLY A 121 12.55 1.26 -12.34
CA GLY A 121 13.61 0.34 -11.97
C GLY A 121 14.42 0.01 -13.23
N GLU A 122 15.69 0.40 -13.26
CA GLU A 122 16.65 -0.15 -14.19
C GLU A 122 16.77 -1.64 -13.86
N GLY A 123 15.94 -2.48 -14.50
CA GLY A 123 15.92 -3.91 -14.16
C GLY A 123 14.79 -4.77 -14.71
N GLU A 124 13.93 -4.27 -15.60
CA GLU A 124 13.03 -5.11 -16.38
C GLU A 124 13.39 -4.97 -17.88
N ARG A 125 14.38 -5.77 -18.30
CA ARG A 125 14.61 -6.20 -19.68
C ARG A 125 14.69 -7.73 -19.68
#